data_AF-W2Q2F1-F1
#
_entry.id   AF-W2Q2F1-F1
#
_cell.length_a   1.000
_cell.length_b   1.000
_cell.length_c   1.000
_cell.angle_alpha   90.00
_cell.angle_beta   90.00
_cell.angle_gamma   90.00
#
_symmetry.space_group_name_H-M   'P 1'
#
loop_
_entity.id
_entity.type
_entity.pdbx_description
1 polymer ?
#
loop_
_entity_poly.entity_id
_entity_poly.type
_entity_poly.pdbx_seq_one_letter_code
_entity_poly.pdbx_strand_id
1 'polypeptide(L)'
;MAKIGRKMTTAKGAKPKLYKRTAVSYQHKMEVLVYLDKTTMEEMMYHGLSKDQLQSKKRQCYAWKAIRATVEAKRASGSHLPYRDRSRSIGATLPPAAEEQLVEWINRRRVDGVPVTSLILKLQAIEVYRGCQLPHGAFTATWSWQKHFMRRHKLAIRSRKRVGQSTPADAAATSKAFSAVVYAKLKELKITKMFNTDQTGKFHSFLAS
;
A
#
# COMPACT_ATOMS: atom_id res chain seq x y z
N MET A 1 2.95 4.22 32.09
CA MET A 1 3.43 5.53 31.59
C MET A 1 3.31 5.58 30.08
N ALA A 2 2.50 6.49 29.53
CA ALA A 2 2.24 6.58 28.10
C ALA A 2 3.35 7.39 27.40
N LYS A 3 3.96 6.83 26.33
CA LYS A 3 5.00 7.50 25.55
C LYS A 3 4.39 8.66 24.75
N ILE A 4 4.70 9.89 25.16
CA ILE A 4 4.33 11.11 24.43
C ILE A 4 5.24 11.23 23.21
N GLY A 5 4.67 11.08 22.01
CA GLY A 5 5.37 11.31 20.75
C GLY A 5 5.72 12.79 20.53
N ARG A 6 6.73 13.06 19.68
CA ARG A 6 7.22 14.41 19.35
C ARG A 6 6.09 15.33 18.90
N LYS A 7 5.99 16.51 19.54
CA LYS A 7 5.11 17.61 19.09
C LYS A 7 5.77 18.31 17.89
N MET A 8 5.08 18.37 16.76
CA MET A 8 5.49 19.21 15.63
C MET A 8 5.14 20.67 15.94
N THR A 9 6.13 21.57 15.83
CA THR A 9 6.03 22.98 16.23
C THR A 9 5.64 23.96 15.12
N THR A 10 5.43 23.51 13.87
CA THR A 10 5.29 24.44 12.72
C THR A 10 4.21 24.07 11.69
N ALA A 11 3.24 23.22 12.01
CA ALA A 11 2.10 22.97 11.13
C ALA A 11 0.79 23.21 11.89
N LYS A 12 -0.13 23.99 11.32
CA LYS A 12 -1.54 24.00 11.75
C LYS A 12 -1.99 22.53 11.77
N GLY A 13 -2.24 22.00 12.98
CA GLY A 13 -2.54 20.59 13.18
C GLY A 13 -3.64 20.12 12.22
N ALA A 14 -3.62 18.84 11.86
CA ALA A 14 -4.67 18.26 11.04
C ALA A 14 -6.04 18.62 11.63
N LYS A 15 -6.92 19.23 10.80
CA LYS A 15 -8.27 19.60 11.25
C LYS A 15 -8.95 18.36 11.85
N PRO A 16 -9.66 18.50 12.98
CA PRO A 16 -10.33 17.37 13.61
C PRO A 16 -11.31 16.73 12.61
N LYS A 17 -11.36 15.40 12.61
CA LYS A 17 -12.29 14.65 11.75
C LYS A 17 -13.71 14.95 12.20
N LEU A 18 -14.52 15.51 11.30
CA LEU A 18 -15.90 15.89 11.57
C LEU A 18 -16.91 14.73 11.41
N TYR A 19 -16.44 13.51 11.11
CA TYR A 19 -17.24 12.28 10.91
C TYR A 19 -18.61 12.49 10.24
N LYS A 20 -18.67 13.30 9.16
CA LYS A 20 -19.93 13.70 8.49
C LYS A 20 -20.69 12.55 7.80
N ARG A 21 -20.13 11.34 7.77
CA ARG A 21 -20.67 10.18 7.06
C ARG A 21 -20.85 9.02 8.03
N THR A 22 -22.10 8.69 8.33
CA THR A 22 -22.45 7.48 9.07
C THR A 22 -22.66 6.34 8.08
N ALA A 23 -21.90 5.25 8.26
CA ALA A 23 -22.10 4.05 7.47
C ALA A 23 -23.35 3.31 7.95
N VAL A 24 -24.26 3.01 7.04
CA VAL A 24 -25.52 2.29 7.33
C VAL A 24 -25.45 0.90 6.73
N SER A 25 -25.75 -0.13 7.54
CA SER A 25 -25.72 -1.54 7.13
C SER A 25 -26.73 -1.83 6.02
N TYR A 26 -26.46 -2.87 5.21
CA TYR A 26 -27.40 -3.27 4.16
C TYR A 26 -28.70 -3.85 4.74
N GLN A 27 -28.63 -4.46 5.94
CA GLN A 27 -29.79 -4.94 6.67
C GLN A 27 -30.76 -3.80 7.03
N HIS A 28 -30.26 -2.73 7.64
CA HIS A 28 -31.08 -1.59 8.02
C HIS A 28 -31.70 -0.89 6.80
N LYS A 29 -30.97 -0.81 5.68
CA LYS A 29 -31.53 -0.30 4.42
C LYS A 29 -32.70 -1.15 3.93
N MET A 30 -32.61 -2.47 4.02
CA MET A 30 -33.70 -3.37 3.63
C MET A 30 -34.93 -3.21 4.51
N GLU A 31 -34.75 -3.13 5.83
CA GLU A 31 -35.86 -2.92 6.76
C GLU A 31 -36.61 -1.63 6.44
N VAL A 32 -35.87 -0.54 6.19
CA VAL A 32 -36.43 0.75 5.78
C VAL A 32 -37.17 0.63 4.44
N LEU A 33 -36.59 -0.05 3.44
CA LEU A 33 -37.24 -0.21 2.14
C LEU A 33 -38.51 -1.06 2.21
N VAL A 34 -38.52 -2.14 2.98
CA VAL A 34 -39.71 -2.99 3.21
C VAL A 34 -40.81 -2.22 3.95
N TYR A 35 -40.43 -1.37 4.90
CA TYR A 35 -41.38 -0.50 5.59
C TYR A 35 -42.01 0.54 4.64
N LEU A 36 -41.19 1.11 3.75
CA LEU A 36 -41.61 2.08 2.73
C LEU A 36 -42.47 1.50 1.61
N ASP A 37 -42.49 0.17 1.43
CA ASP A 37 -43.43 -0.47 0.51
C ASP A 37 -44.85 -0.52 1.08
N LYS A 38 -44.98 -0.50 2.41
CA LYS A 38 -46.26 -0.57 3.14
C LYS A 38 -46.79 0.80 3.53
N THR A 39 -45.92 1.80 3.62
CA THR A 39 -46.18 3.06 4.32
C THR A 39 -45.58 4.23 3.54
N THR A 40 -46.13 5.43 3.70
CA THR A 40 -45.61 6.62 3.04
C THR A 40 -44.33 7.14 3.74
N MET A 41 -43.40 7.73 2.98
CA MET A 41 -42.19 8.40 3.51
C MET A 41 -42.49 9.46 4.58
N GLU A 42 -43.68 10.02 4.51
CA GLU A 42 -44.22 11.01 5.43
C GLU A 42 -44.52 10.36 6.78
N GLU A 43 -45.38 9.36 6.81
CA GLU A 43 -45.74 8.58 8.01
C GLU A 43 -44.54 7.92 8.70
N MET A 44 -43.51 7.48 7.95
CA MET A 44 -42.29 6.90 8.53
C MET A 44 -41.47 7.90 9.38
N MET A 45 -41.53 9.20 9.04
CA MET A 45 -40.52 10.17 9.44
C MET A 45 -41.05 11.28 10.36
N TYR A 46 -42.35 11.29 10.65
CA TYR A 46 -42.94 12.21 11.60
C TYR A 46 -42.78 11.67 13.01
N HIS A 47 -41.69 12.02 13.70
CA HIS A 47 -41.67 12.43 15.12
C HIS A 47 -40.27 13.02 15.42
N GLY A 48 -40.18 14.33 15.72
CA GLY A 48 -39.00 14.95 16.37
C GLY A 48 -37.81 15.41 15.50
N LEU A 49 -37.86 15.30 14.16
CA LEU A 49 -36.77 15.78 13.28
C LEU A 49 -37.02 17.20 12.75
N SER A 50 -35.95 18.01 12.68
CA SER A 50 -35.96 19.30 11.96
C SER A 50 -36.23 19.09 10.46
N LYS A 51 -36.81 20.10 9.79
CA LYS A 51 -37.10 20.10 8.35
C LYS A 51 -35.88 19.72 7.50
N ASP A 52 -34.70 20.21 7.85
CA ASP A 52 -33.46 19.90 7.11
C ASP A 52 -33.02 18.44 7.27
N GLN A 53 -33.18 17.90 8.48
CA GLN A 53 -32.89 16.50 8.77
C GLN A 53 -33.86 15.58 8.04
N LEU A 54 -35.15 15.96 8.01
CA LEU A 54 -36.19 15.24 7.28
C LEU A 54 -35.84 15.18 5.78
N GLN A 55 -35.45 16.30 5.17
CA GLN A 55 -35.06 16.34 3.76
C GLN A 55 -33.82 15.51 3.47
N SER A 56 -32.81 15.57 4.34
CA SER A 56 -31.58 14.76 4.21
C SER A 56 -31.87 13.26 4.26
N LYS A 57 -32.74 12.84 5.19
CA LYS A 57 -33.18 11.45 5.33
C LYS A 57 -34.07 10.98 4.17
N LYS A 58 -35.01 11.81 3.71
CA LYS A 58 -35.81 11.52 2.49
C LYS A 58 -34.87 11.26 1.30
N ARG A 59 -33.89 12.13 1.06
CA ARG A 59 -32.87 11.94 0.01
C ARG A 59 -32.09 10.65 0.19
N GLN A 60 -31.72 10.30 1.43
CA GLN A 60 -31.03 9.06 1.75
C GLN A 60 -31.89 7.82 1.42
N CYS A 61 -33.18 7.82 1.75
CA CYS A 61 -34.09 6.72 1.45
C CYS A 61 -34.34 6.57 -0.06
N TYR A 62 -34.52 7.68 -0.79
CA TYR A 62 -34.63 7.62 -2.26
C TYR A 62 -33.36 7.11 -2.92
N ALA A 63 -32.19 7.53 -2.43
CA ALA A 63 -30.91 7.01 -2.90
C ALA A 63 -30.79 5.49 -2.65
N TRP A 64 -31.32 4.97 -1.54
CA TRP A 64 -31.37 3.53 -1.29
C TRP A 64 -32.38 2.80 -2.18
N LYS A 65 -33.55 3.39 -2.43
CA LYS A 65 -34.56 2.84 -3.33
C LYS A 65 -34.01 2.68 -4.74
N ALA A 66 -33.22 3.64 -5.21
CA ALA A 66 -32.55 3.57 -6.52
C ALA A 66 -31.54 2.42 -6.64
N ILE A 67 -30.94 1.97 -5.54
CA ILE A 67 -29.96 0.86 -5.51
C ILE A 67 -30.52 -0.43 -4.90
N ARG A 68 -31.85 -0.56 -4.81
CA ARG A 68 -32.54 -1.65 -4.10
C ARG A 68 -32.06 -3.05 -4.49
N ALA A 69 -31.95 -3.33 -5.79
CA ALA A 69 -31.46 -4.62 -6.28
C ALA A 69 -30.05 -4.97 -5.75
N THR A 70 -29.17 -3.96 -5.64
CA THR A 70 -27.83 -4.14 -5.06
C THR A 70 -27.88 -4.38 -3.55
N VAL A 71 -28.81 -3.75 -2.85
CA VAL A 71 -29.01 -3.95 -1.40
C VAL A 71 -29.52 -5.37 -1.14
N GLU A 72 -30.48 -5.85 -1.93
CA GLU A 72 -31.05 -7.21 -1.84
C GLU A 72 -30.00 -8.28 -2.13
N ALA A 73 -29.26 -8.15 -3.23
CA ALA A 73 -28.17 -9.07 -3.57
C ALA A 73 -27.11 -9.16 -2.47
N LYS A 74 -26.79 -8.04 -1.80
CA LYS A 74 -25.82 -7.99 -0.71
C LYS A 74 -26.32 -8.60 0.60
N ARG A 75 -27.63 -8.51 0.85
CA ARG A 75 -28.25 -9.24 1.95
C ARG A 75 -28.20 -10.75 1.70
N ALA A 76 -28.56 -11.17 0.49
CA ALA A 76 -28.53 -12.58 0.10
C ALA A 76 -27.12 -13.19 0.19
N SER A 77 -26.08 -12.41 -0.09
CA SER A 77 -24.69 -12.88 0.03
C SER A 77 -24.12 -12.94 1.45
N GLY A 78 -24.93 -12.67 2.49
CA GLY A 78 -24.49 -12.67 3.90
C GLY A 78 -23.58 -11.49 4.28
N SER A 79 -23.40 -10.52 3.37
CA SER A 79 -22.56 -9.34 3.60
C SER A 79 -23.35 -8.22 4.27
N HIS A 80 -23.53 -8.34 5.59
CA HIS A 80 -24.30 -7.36 6.38
C HIS A 80 -23.57 -6.02 6.57
N LEU A 81 -22.23 -6.02 6.47
CA LEU A 81 -21.39 -4.86 6.78
C LEU A 81 -21.21 -3.93 5.56
N PRO A 82 -21.30 -2.61 5.76
CA PRO A 82 -21.19 -1.62 4.67
C PRO A 82 -19.80 -1.48 4.05
N TYR A 83 -18.81 -2.30 4.46
CA TYR A 83 -17.39 -1.91 4.32
C TYR A 83 -16.52 -2.76 3.38
N ARG A 84 -16.87 -4.00 3.00
CA ARG A 84 -15.85 -4.88 2.36
C ARG A 84 -16.36 -5.79 1.26
N ASP A 85 -16.97 -5.20 0.24
CA ASP A 85 -17.03 -5.88 -1.06
C ASP A 85 -16.46 -4.97 -2.14
N ARG A 86 -15.13 -4.95 -2.21
CA ARG A 86 -14.48 -4.68 -3.49
C ARG A 86 -14.21 -6.06 -4.05
N SER A 87 -14.92 -6.42 -5.12
CA SER A 87 -14.56 -7.58 -5.90
C SER A 87 -13.07 -7.52 -6.19
N ARG A 88 -12.40 -8.67 -6.05
CA ARG A 88 -10.94 -8.82 -6.05
C ARG A 88 -10.27 -8.36 -7.36
N SER A 89 -11.04 -7.86 -8.32
CA SER A 89 -10.65 -7.50 -9.69
C SER A 89 -11.16 -6.15 -10.20
N ILE A 90 -12.17 -5.51 -9.58
CA ILE A 90 -12.75 -4.27 -10.12
C ILE A 90 -12.06 -3.06 -9.50
N GLY A 91 -10.92 -2.71 -10.07
CA GLY A 91 -10.28 -1.43 -9.81
C GLY A 91 -9.03 -1.28 -10.66
N ALA A 92 -9.19 -1.02 -11.97
CA ALA A 92 -8.09 -0.64 -12.86
C ALA A 92 -6.80 -1.43 -12.61
N THR A 93 -6.92 -2.75 -12.50
CA THR A 93 -5.85 -3.64 -12.09
C THR A 93 -5.39 -4.42 -13.32
N LEU A 94 -4.06 -4.52 -13.50
CA LEU A 94 -3.48 -5.43 -14.48
C LEU A 94 -4.06 -6.85 -14.32
N PRO A 95 -4.23 -7.63 -15.39
CA PRO A 95 -4.59 -9.04 -15.30
C PRO A 95 -3.63 -9.78 -14.36
N PRO A 96 -4.09 -10.81 -13.62
CA PRO A 96 -3.24 -11.56 -12.69
C PRO A 96 -1.93 -12.07 -13.32
N ALA A 97 -2.00 -12.63 -14.53
CA ALA A 97 -0.81 -13.09 -15.27
C ALA A 97 0.19 -11.95 -15.54
N ALA A 98 -0.32 -10.76 -15.87
CA ALA A 98 0.50 -9.58 -16.11
C ALA A 98 1.10 -9.01 -14.79
N GLU A 99 0.38 -9.14 -13.67
CA GLU A 99 0.95 -8.83 -12.36
C GLU A 99 2.07 -9.80 -11.96
N GLU A 100 1.93 -11.09 -12.25
CA GLU A 100 2.95 -12.11 -12.00
C GLU A 100 4.23 -11.84 -12.79
N GLN A 101 4.11 -11.55 -14.09
CA GLN A 101 5.24 -11.12 -14.93
C GLN A 101 5.97 -9.91 -14.33
N LEU A 102 5.22 -8.94 -13.80
CA LEU A 102 5.80 -7.77 -13.15
C LEU A 102 6.53 -8.13 -11.84
N VAL A 103 6.00 -9.07 -11.06
CA VAL A 103 6.64 -9.56 -9.83
C VAL A 103 7.95 -10.28 -10.14
N GLU A 104 7.96 -11.17 -11.14
CA GLU A 104 9.17 -11.86 -11.61
C GLU A 104 10.23 -10.87 -12.06
N TRP A 105 9.83 -9.86 -12.85
CA TRP A 105 10.73 -8.81 -13.29
C TRP A 105 11.34 -8.03 -12.12
N ILE A 106 10.55 -7.68 -11.09
CA ILE A 106 11.06 -7.01 -9.88
C ILE A 106 12.08 -7.91 -9.16
N ASN A 107 11.78 -9.20 -9.03
CA ASN A 107 12.66 -10.14 -8.35
C ASN A 107 13.97 -10.33 -9.11
N ARG A 108 13.93 -10.46 -10.45
CA ARG A 108 15.12 -10.51 -11.30
C ARG A 108 16.00 -9.28 -11.12
N ARG A 109 15.42 -8.08 -11.21
CA ARG A 109 16.14 -6.82 -10.97
C ARG A 109 16.81 -6.77 -9.59
N ARG A 110 16.19 -7.35 -8.56
CA ARG A 110 16.76 -7.41 -7.21
C ARG A 110 17.93 -8.40 -7.10
N VAL A 111 17.87 -9.53 -7.82
CA VAL A 111 18.99 -10.48 -7.93
C VAL A 111 20.18 -9.78 -8.59
N ASP A 112 19.93 -8.97 -9.64
CA ASP A 112 20.94 -8.17 -10.32
C ASP A 112 21.44 -6.96 -9.49
N GLY A 113 20.91 -6.77 -8.28
CA GLY A 113 21.28 -5.67 -7.38
C GLY A 113 20.75 -4.30 -7.80
N VAL A 114 19.85 -4.22 -8.78
CA VAL A 114 19.27 -2.97 -9.29
C VAL A 114 18.04 -2.57 -8.47
N PRO A 115 18.03 -1.38 -7.84
CA PRO A 115 16.88 -0.93 -7.07
C PRO A 115 15.70 -0.56 -7.99
N VAL A 116 14.54 -1.17 -7.76
CA VAL A 116 13.29 -0.81 -8.43
C VAL A 116 12.63 0.35 -7.67
N THR A 117 12.72 1.55 -8.23
CA THR A 117 12.04 2.74 -7.69
C THR A 117 10.56 2.76 -8.08
N SER A 118 9.76 3.61 -7.42
CA SER A 118 8.34 3.78 -7.74
C SER A 118 8.11 4.25 -9.18
N LEU A 119 8.99 5.10 -9.72
CA LEU A 119 8.91 5.54 -11.11
C LEU A 119 9.19 4.39 -12.08
N ILE A 120 10.25 3.62 -11.82
CA ILE A 120 10.62 2.45 -12.64
C ILE A 120 9.49 1.41 -12.64
N LEU A 121 8.88 1.15 -11.47
CA LEU A 121 7.71 0.28 -11.36
C LEU A 121 6.52 0.81 -12.18
N LYS A 122 6.27 2.12 -12.14
CA LYS A 122 5.19 2.75 -12.90
C LYS A 122 5.36 2.53 -14.40
N LEU A 123 6.56 2.80 -14.92
CA LEU A 123 6.86 2.67 -16.34
C LEU A 123 6.72 1.22 -16.82
N GLN A 124 7.31 0.28 -16.07
CA GLN A 124 7.20 -1.14 -16.40
C GLN A 124 5.76 -1.64 -16.35
N ALA A 125 4.98 -1.22 -15.35
CA ALA A 125 3.57 -1.62 -15.25
C ALA A 125 2.74 -1.12 -16.43
N ILE A 126 3.02 0.10 -16.93
CA ILE A 126 2.35 0.65 -18.12
C ILE A 126 2.77 -0.11 -19.38
N GLU A 127 4.04 -0.49 -19.50
CA GLU A 127 4.55 -1.28 -20.62
C GLU A 127 3.90 -2.67 -20.67
N VAL A 128 3.87 -3.37 -19.52
CA VAL A 128 3.19 -4.67 -19.38
C VAL A 128 1.69 -4.53 -19.70
N TYR A 129 1.06 -3.43 -19.26
CA TYR A 129 -0.33 -3.15 -19.60
C TYR A 129 -0.55 -2.94 -21.11
N ARG A 130 0.37 -2.27 -21.81
CA ARG A 130 0.31 -2.09 -23.27
C ARG A 130 0.40 -3.42 -24.02
N GLY A 131 1.12 -4.40 -23.46
CA GLY A 131 1.18 -5.77 -23.98
C GLY A 131 -0.09 -6.59 -23.73
N CYS A 132 -0.98 -6.14 -22.84
CA CYS A 132 -2.29 -6.75 -22.65
C CYS A 132 -3.26 -6.15 -23.67
N GLN A 133 -4.14 -6.95 -24.27
CA GLN A 133 -5.22 -6.49 -25.16
C GLN A 133 -6.32 -5.73 -24.39
N LEU A 134 -5.94 -4.67 -23.66
CA LEU A 134 -6.79 -3.89 -22.78
C LEU A 134 -6.98 -2.47 -23.34
N PRO A 135 -8.05 -1.74 -22.93
CA PRO A 135 -8.33 -0.41 -23.43
C PRO A 135 -7.15 0.54 -23.24
N HIS A 136 -6.68 1.16 -24.33
CA HIS A 136 -5.54 2.06 -24.29
C HIS A 136 -5.81 3.23 -23.33
N GLY A 137 -4.82 3.57 -22.48
CA GLY A 137 -4.91 4.70 -21.56
C GLY A 137 -5.73 4.49 -20.28
N ALA A 138 -6.44 3.36 -20.12
CA ALA A 138 -7.23 3.11 -18.90
C ALA A 138 -6.39 2.81 -17.65
N PHE A 139 -5.10 2.48 -17.82
CA PHE A 139 -4.20 2.18 -16.71
C PHE A 139 -3.01 3.15 -16.65
N THR A 140 -2.89 3.84 -15.51
CA THR A 140 -1.85 4.86 -15.27
C THR A 140 -0.87 4.47 -14.17
N ALA A 141 -0.96 3.25 -13.62
CA ALA A 141 -0.14 2.79 -12.50
C ALA A 141 -0.05 3.81 -11.35
N THR A 142 -1.20 4.32 -10.89
CA THR A 142 -1.30 5.36 -9.86
C THR A 142 -0.57 4.97 -8.56
N TRP A 143 -0.20 5.94 -7.73
CA TRP A 143 0.45 5.66 -6.44
C TRP A 143 -0.37 4.70 -5.57
N SER A 144 -1.69 4.86 -5.55
CA SER A 144 -2.60 3.96 -4.87
C SER A 144 -2.49 2.54 -5.40
N TRP A 145 -2.49 2.36 -6.73
CA TRP A 145 -2.30 1.04 -7.33
C TRP A 145 -0.94 0.44 -6.94
N GLN A 146 0.17 1.19 -7.08
CA GLN A 146 1.51 0.71 -6.72
C GLN A 146 1.58 0.26 -5.25
N LYS A 147 1.03 1.06 -4.33
CA LYS A 147 0.98 0.71 -2.91
C LYS A 147 0.21 -0.59 -2.66
N HIS A 148 -0.92 -0.78 -3.33
CA HIS A 148 -1.73 -1.98 -3.17
C HIS A 148 -1.09 -3.20 -3.83
N PHE A 149 -0.50 -3.04 -5.03
CA PHE A 149 0.28 -4.06 -5.72
C PHE A 149 1.43 -4.57 -4.85
N MET A 150 2.25 -3.65 -4.33
CA MET A 150 3.38 -4.00 -3.45
C MET A 150 2.92 -4.72 -2.19
N ARG A 151 1.83 -4.26 -1.56
CA ARG A 151 1.24 -4.91 -0.38
C ARG A 151 0.69 -6.31 -0.68
N ARG A 152 0.00 -6.49 -1.82
CA ARG A 152 -0.56 -7.78 -2.24
C ARG A 152 0.53 -8.82 -2.45
N HIS A 153 1.62 -8.42 -3.09
CA HIS A 153 2.75 -9.30 -3.43
C HIS A 153 3.86 -9.33 -2.37
N LYS A 154 3.63 -8.75 -1.18
CA LYS A 154 4.60 -8.68 -0.06
C LYS A 154 5.96 -8.09 -0.47
N LEU A 155 5.95 -7.16 -1.43
CA LEU A 155 7.13 -6.47 -1.92
C LEU A 155 7.36 -5.17 -1.14
N ALA A 156 8.62 -4.79 -0.94
CA ALA A 156 9.00 -3.51 -0.38
C ALA A 156 10.04 -2.83 -1.29
N ILE A 157 9.93 -1.51 -1.47
CA ILE A 157 10.99 -0.70 -2.08
C ILE A 157 12.09 -0.58 -1.03
N ARG A 158 13.04 -1.52 -1.04
CA ARG A 158 14.22 -1.43 -0.20
C ARG A 158 15.28 -0.64 -0.96
N SER A 159 15.62 0.55 -0.46
CA SER A 159 16.87 1.17 -0.85
C SER A 159 18.00 0.37 -0.23
N ARG A 160 19.01 0.00 -1.03
CA ARG A 160 20.26 -0.57 -0.50
C ARG A 160 20.89 0.53 0.34
N LYS A 161 20.76 0.46 1.67
CA LYS A 161 21.63 1.25 2.53
C LYS A 161 23.04 0.79 2.21
N ARG A 162 23.92 1.71 1.79
CA ARG A 162 25.35 1.46 1.74
C ARG A 162 25.74 0.86 3.09
N VAL A 163 26.51 -0.24 3.06
CA VAL A 163 26.95 -1.10 4.17
C VAL A 163 26.17 -2.43 4.31
N GLY A 164 26.80 -3.51 3.82
CA GLY A 164 26.79 -4.83 4.48
C GLY A 164 25.55 -5.72 4.38
N GLN A 165 25.05 -6.04 3.19
CA GLN A 165 24.21 -7.25 3.01
C GLN A 165 24.79 -8.11 1.89
N SER A 166 25.91 -8.77 2.18
CA SER A 166 26.22 -10.05 1.54
C SER A 166 25.42 -11.13 2.27
N THR A 167 24.83 -12.05 1.51
CA THR A 167 24.14 -13.23 2.03
C THR A 167 25.07 -13.98 3.01
N PRO A 168 24.60 -14.46 4.18
CA PRO A 168 25.47 -15.04 5.21
C PRO A 168 26.31 -16.23 4.73
N ALA A 169 25.81 -17.00 3.76
CA ALA A 169 26.49 -18.18 3.22
C ALA A 169 27.71 -17.81 2.35
N ASP A 170 27.58 -16.87 1.40
CA ASP A 170 28.68 -16.42 0.53
C ASP A 170 29.71 -15.56 1.29
N ALA A 171 29.27 -14.87 2.34
CA ALA A 171 30.15 -14.04 3.15
C ALA A 171 31.22 -14.87 3.88
N ALA A 172 30.85 -16.05 4.41
CA ALA A 172 31.79 -16.93 5.10
C ALA A 172 32.83 -17.52 4.14
N ALA A 173 32.39 -17.98 2.96
CA ALA A 173 33.28 -18.51 1.94
C ALA A 173 34.27 -17.46 1.42
N THR A 174 33.78 -16.25 1.16
CA THR A 174 34.60 -15.12 0.67
C THR A 174 35.57 -14.64 1.75
N SER A 175 35.15 -14.59 3.01
CA SER A 175 36.01 -14.26 4.15
C SER A 175 37.13 -15.29 4.34
N LYS A 176 36.81 -16.59 4.20
CA LYS A 176 37.80 -17.67 4.27
C LYS A 176 38.82 -17.57 3.14
N ALA A 177 38.37 -17.37 1.90
CA ALA A 177 39.25 -17.20 0.75
C ALA A 177 40.17 -15.98 0.90
N PHE A 178 39.63 -14.84 1.34
CA PHE A 178 40.41 -13.64 1.59
C PHE A 178 41.44 -13.84 2.71
N SER A 179 41.03 -14.46 3.83
CA SER A 179 41.94 -14.74 4.94
C SER A 179 43.12 -15.62 4.51
N ALA A 180 42.90 -16.62 3.66
CA ALA A 180 43.96 -17.48 3.13
C ALA A 180 45.00 -16.69 2.31
N VAL A 181 44.54 -15.76 1.46
CA VAL A 181 45.43 -14.87 0.69
C VAL A 181 46.23 -13.95 1.61
N VAL A 182 45.60 -13.37 2.63
CA VAL A 182 46.26 -12.51 3.62
C VAL A 182 47.34 -13.28 4.37
N TYR A 183 47.05 -14.48 4.88
CA TYR A 183 48.04 -15.29 5.59
C TYR A 183 49.21 -15.73 4.70
N ALA A 184 48.95 -16.05 3.42
CA ALA A 184 50.01 -16.36 2.47
C ALA A 184 50.96 -15.17 2.29
N LYS A 185 50.42 -13.95 2.16
CA LYS A 185 51.20 -12.72 2.03
C LYS A 185 51.94 -12.32 3.31
N LEU A 186 51.34 -12.52 4.48
CA LEU A 186 52.02 -12.29 5.76
C LEU A 186 53.24 -13.20 5.93
N LYS A 187 53.12 -14.46 5.49
CA LYS A 187 54.22 -15.44 5.51
C LYS A 187 55.34 -15.07 4.53
N GLU A 188 54.98 -14.68 3.31
CA GLU A 188 55.94 -14.23 2.28
C GLU A 188 56.74 -13.00 2.75
N LEU A 189 56.05 -12.02 3.34
CA LEU A 189 56.64 -10.74 3.75
C LEU A 189 57.24 -10.75 5.17
N LYS A 190 57.21 -11.88 5.87
CA LYS A 190 57.66 -12.03 7.27
C LYS A 190 57.06 -10.98 8.23
N ILE A 191 55.78 -10.66 8.03
CA ILE A 191 55.08 -9.66 8.85
C ILE A 191 54.57 -10.33 10.13
N THR A 192 55.15 -9.96 11.27
CA THR A 192 54.82 -10.54 12.58
C THR A 192 53.59 -9.93 13.25
N LYS A 193 53.18 -8.73 12.81
CA LYS A 193 52.09 -7.98 13.43
C LYS A 193 51.24 -7.30 12.36
N MET A 194 49.98 -7.70 12.26
CA MET A 194 48.99 -7.07 11.37
C MET A 194 47.98 -6.32 12.22
N PHE A 195 47.81 -5.02 11.96
CA PHE A 195 46.78 -4.22 12.61
C PHE A 195 45.54 -4.20 11.71
N ASN A 196 44.36 -4.40 12.29
CA ASN A 196 43.11 -4.19 11.56
C ASN A 196 42.97 -2.68 11.34
N THR A 197 42.91 -2.23 10.10
CA THR A 197 42.56 -0.85 9.78
C THR A 197 41.05 -0.77 9.64
N ASP A 198 40.34 -0.85 10.77
CA ASP A 198 38.95 -0.41 10.79
C ASP A 198 38.91 1.08 10.47
N GLN A 199 38.21 1.42 9.39
CA GLN A 199 37.98 2.80 8.98
C GLN A 199 37.33 3.58 10.13
N THR A 200 38.12 4.28 10.93
CA THR A 200 37.63 5.49 11.60
C THR A 200 37.22 6.42 10.47
N GLY A 201 35.91 6.60 10.28
CA GLY A 201 35.36 7.42 9.21
C GLY A 201 35.99 8.80 9.26
N LYS A 202 36.86 9.12 8.29
CA LYS A 202 37.34 10.49 8.09
C LYS A 202 36.14 11.34 7.66
N PHE A 203 35.44 11.93 8.63
CA PHE A 203 34.51 13.03 8.39
C PHE A 203 35.32 14.23 7.88
N HIS A 204 35.43 14.37 6.57
CA HIS A 204 35.83 15.65 5.98
C HIS A 204 34.55 16.50 5.90
N SER A 205 34.34 17.36 6.89
CA SER A 205 33.41 18.48 6.75
C SER A 205 33.99 19.40 5.68
N PHE A 206 33.39 19.41 4.49
CA PHE A 206 33.62 20.48 3.52
C PHE A 206 33.08 21.78 4.15
N LEU A 207 33.99 22.66 4.56
CA LEU A 207 33.67 24.06 4.80
C LEU A 207 33.46 24.70 3.42
N ALA A 208 32.23 25.13 3.16
CA ALA A 208 31.94 26.06 2.08
C ALA A 208 32.50 27.42 2.48
N SER A 209 33.31 28.01 1.60
CA SER A 209 33.59 29.44 1.57
C SER A 209 33.08 30.01 0.27
#